data_AF-A0A8T6DFR4-F1
#
_entry.id   AF-A0A8T6DFR4-F1
#
_cell.length_a   1.000
_cell.length_b   1.000
_cell.length_c   1.000
_cell.angle_alpha   90.00
_cell.angle_beta   90.00
_cell.angle_gamma   90.00
#
_symmetry.space_group_name_H-M   'P 1'
#
loop_
_entity.id
_entity.type
_entity.pdbx_description
1 polymer ?
#
loop_
_entity_poly.entity_id
_entity_poly.type
_entity_poly.pdbx_seq_one_letter_code
_entity_poly.pdbx_strand_id
1 'polypeptide(L)' 'MAEPKLEFTNLSRLNADSVGEPGQRTFRILADSDSSTAVLWLEKEHLYELAMRIKHL' A
#
# COMPACT_ATOMS: atom_id res chain seq x y z
N MET A 1 -9.79 -1.20 21.10
CA MET A 1 -9.16 -1.01 19.77
C MET A 1 -9.80 -2.03 18.85
N ALA A 2 -10.23 -1.64 17.64
CA ALA A 2 -10.82 -2.60 16.71
C ALA A 2 -9.72 -3.55 16.23
N GLU A 3 -9.97 -4.86 16.30
CA GLU A 3 -9.05 -5.85 15.72
C GLU A 3 -8.98 -5.63 14.20
N PRO A 4 -7.77 -5.66 13.61
CA PRO A 4 -7.62 -5.51 12.17
C PRO A 4 -8.37 -6.65 11.48
N LYS A 5 -9.34 -6.29 10.64
CA LYS A 5 -10.21 -7.26 9.94
C LYS A 5 -9.44 -8.09 8.89
N LEU A 6 -8.26 -7.61 8.51
CA LEU A 6 -7.34 -8.24 7.56
C LEU A 6 -5.92 -8.09 8.11
N GLU A 7 -5.28 -9.20 8.44
CA GLU A 7 -3.87 -9.25 8.78
C GLU A 7 -3.07 -9.94 7.68
N PHE A 8 -2.05 -9.25 7.18
CA PHE A 8 -1.11 -9.76 6.19
C PHE A 8 0.23 -10.03 6.89
N THR A 9 0.36 -11.20 7.51
CA THR A 9 1.51 -11.55 8.35
C THR A 9 2.74 -12.00 7.55
N ASN A 10 2.54 -12.59 6.37
CA ASN A 10 3.63 -13.04 5.50
C ASN A 10 3.34 -12.62 4.05
N LEU A 11 3.90 -11.49 3.65
CA LEU A 11 3.76 -10.96 2.30
C LEU A 11 4.78 -11.61 1.38
N SER A 12 4.30 -12.24 0.31
CA SER A 12 5.13 -12.72 -0.79
C SER A 12 5.47 -11.57 -1.76
N ARG A 13 4.65 -10.51 -1.79
CA ARG A 13 4.90 -9.30 -2.58
C ARG A 13 4.32 -8.05 -1.92
N LEU A 14 5.07 -6.95 -1.98
CA LEU A 14 4.60 -5.61 -1.60
C LEU A 14 5.12 -4.57 -2.60
N ASN A 15 4.22 -4.00 -3.39
CA ASN A 15 4.56 -3.04 -4.45
C ASN A 15 3.73 -1.77 -4.35
N ALA A 16 4.33 -0.63 -4.69
CA ALA A 16 3.61 0.63 -4.89
C ALA A 16 3.54 0.98 -6.37
N ASP A 17 2.35 1.29 -6.86
CA ASP A 17 2.07 1.64 -8.26
C ASP A 17 1.48 3.05 -8.36
N SER A 18 1.78 3.73 -9.48
CA SER A 18 1.05 4.91 -9.93
C SER A 18 0.33 4.59 -11.24
N VAL A 19 -0.99 4.80 -11.28
CA VAL A 19 -1.84 4.48 -12.43
C VAL A 19 -2.41 5.76 -13.03
N GLY A 20 -2.35 5.88 -14.36
CA GLY A 20 -2.89 7.02 -15.12
C GLY A 20 -1.83 8.00 -15.63
N GLU A 21 -2.30 9.07 -16.26
CA GLU A 21 -1.47 10.09 -16.91
C GLU A 21 -0.77 11.01 -15.89
N PRO A 22 0.42 11.55 -16.21
CA PRO A 22 1.06 12.58 -15.40
C PRO A 22 0.10 13.72 -15.05
N GLY A 23 0.00 14.08 -13.77
CA GLY A 23 -0.91 15.12 -13.27
C GLY A 23 -2.28 14.62 -12.82
N GLN A 24 -2.70 13.41 -13.21
CA GLN A 24 -3.97 12.79 -12.77
C GLN A 24 -3.77 11.36 -12.27
N ARG A 25 -2.57 11.05 -11.76
CA ARG A 25 -2.26 9.71 -11.29
C ARG A 25 -2.96 9.40 -9.99
N THR A 26 -3.48 8.18 -9.90
CA THR A 26 -3.92 7.59 -8.64
C THR A 26 -2.84 6.62 -8.14
N PHE A 27 -2.71 6.49 -6.83
CA PHE A 27 -1.66 5.67 -6.21
C PHE A 27 -2.27 4.49 -5.47
N ARG A 28 -1.60 3.35 -5.55
CA ARG A 28 -2.01 2.15 -4.82
C ARG A 28 -0.84 1.35 -4.31
N ILE A 29 -1.08 0.61 -3.25
CA ILE A 29 -0.19 -0.43 -2.76
C ILE A 29 -0.85 -1.78 -3.03
N LEU A 30 -0.11 -2.64 -3.70
CA LEU A 30 -0.46 -4.03 -3.95
C LEU A 30 0.28 -4.90 -2.95
N ALA A 31 -0.46 -5.70 -2.21
CA ALA A 31 0.07 -6.62 -1.22
C ALA A 31 -0.46 -8.03 -1.54
N ASP A 32 0.47 -8.96 -1.78
CA ASP A 32 0.15 -10.37 -1.98
C ASP A 32 0.75 -11.19 -0.84
N SER A 33 -0.01 -12.18 -0.38
CA SER A 33 0.40 -13.23 0.54
C SER A 33 0.01 -14.59 -0.06
N ASP A 34 0.41 -15.67 0.59
CA ASP A 34 0.10 -17.02 0.12
C ASP A 34 -1.42 -17.31 0.06
N SER A 35 -2.23 -16.60 0.86
CA SER A 35 -3.67 -16.85 1.00
C SER A 35 -4.56 -15.68 0.58
N SER A 36 -4.00 -14.48 0.38
CA SER A 36 -4.79 -13.28 0.15
C SER A 36 -4.04 -12.17 -0.60
N THR A 37 -4.79 -11.39 -1.37
CA THR A 37 -4.32 -10.18 -2.05
C THR A 37 -5.12 -8.98 -1.55
N ALA A 38 -4.44 -7.86 -1.32
CA ALA A 38 -5.03 -6.57 -1.03
C ALA A 38 -4.56 -5.49 -1.99
N VAL A 39 -5.47 -4.57 -2.28
CA VAL A 39 -5.19 -3.33 -2.98
C VAL A 39 -5.64 -2.18 -2.09
N LEU A 40 -4.68 -1.38 -1.65
CA LEU A 40 -4.96 -0.15 -0.91
C LEU A 40 -4.81 1.03 -1.87
N TRP A 41 -5.87 1.80 -2.08
CA TRP A 41 -5.82 3.06 -2.83
C TRP A 41 -5.58 4.22 -1.87
N LEU A 42 -4.70 5.13 -2.26
CA LEU A 42 -4.31 6.27 -1.45
C LEU A 42 -3.92 7.45 -2.32
N GLU A 43 -3.98 8.63 -1.70
CA GLU A 43 -3.48 9.87 -2.29
C GLU A 43 -1.95 9.91 -2.26
N LYS A 44 -1.37 10.74 -3.12
CA LYS A 44 0.08 10.90 -3.28
C LYS A 44 0.76 11.26 -1.96
N GLU A 45 0.17 12.19 -1.23
CA GLU A 45 0.70 12.73 0.03
C GLU A 45 0.75 11.64 1.09
N HIS A 46 -0.31 10.83 1.20
CA HIS A 46 -0.35 9.71 2.13
C HIS A 46 0.69 8.62 1.79
N LEU A 47 0.87 8.31 0.50
CA LEU A 47 1.92 7.35 0.08
C LEU A 47 3.31 7.87 0.46
N TYR A 48 3.56 9.15 0.25
CA TYR A 48 4.84 9.78 0.59
C TYR A 48 5.10 9.76 2.10
N GLU A 49 4.12 10.16 2.92
CA GLU A 49 4.25 10.15 4.37
C GLU A 49 4.48 8.74 4.92
N LEU A 50 3.75 7.74 4.41
CA LEU A 50 3.94 6.34 4.77
C LEU A 50 5.36 5.86 4.45
N ALA A 51 5.84 6.12 3.23
CA ALA A 51 7.19 5.73 2.81
C ALA A 51 8.27 6.39 3.67
N MET A 52 8.10 7.67 4.00
CA MET A 52 9.00 8.38 4.89
C MET A 52 9.02 7.77 6.29
N ARG A 53 7.85 7.39 6.83
CA ARG A 53 7.75 6.72 8.14
C ARG A 53 8.47 5.38 8.13
N ILE A 54 8.26 4.56 7.10
CA ILE A 54 8.88 3.24 6.96
C ILE A 54 10.40 3.36 6.85
N LYS A 55 10.90 4.34 6.08
CA LYS A 55 12.35 4.53 5.90
C LYS A 55 13.08 4.94 7.18
N HIS A 56 12.39 5.54 8.14
CA HIS A 56 12.97 5.99 9.42
C HIS A 56 12.77 4.98 10.57
N LEU A 57 12.21 3.80 10.29
CA LEU A 57 12.19 2.64 11.19
C LEU A 57 13.42 1.77 10.97
#